data_AF-A0A814LRV6-F1
#
_entry.id   AF-A0A814LRV6-F1
#
_cell.length_a   1.000
_cell.length_b   1.000
_cell.length_c   1.000
_cell.angle_alpha   90.00
_cell.angle_beta   90.00
_cell.angle_gamma   90.00
#
_symmetry.space_group_name_H-M   'P 1'
#
loop_
_entity.id
_entity.type
_entity.pdbx_description
1 polymer ?
#
loop_
_entity_poly.entity_id
_entity_poly.type
_entity_poly.pdbx_seq_one_letter_code
_entity_poly.pdbx_strand_id
1 'polypeptide(L)'
;MIHSPNLIEREFLRKKLYNSYIIFHFDQLKSLYSTKYRYEDTLNTKIRHLAIRYIFNKNMTKTYDDDPVFITSDSPLAKKQLFDDLTKTQMLLDDDKAKEFIKHLEIILMQCSKQVKQMNLADDDLPTITENNEIRYKHLIFQDFSNLAKKFPKYIHYAVALQIRYTYLHLQNHGLAREFNRMNFIPTDSITEGFATAFDHYFDKYCSPFPDLETPFGSTGSFFSVSTWDTDIIYINPPFDETLIECTINHVYEQLKVERKKRRYIFTLPNWNHFPALEHLKLCYWLNEIKTFKKGHLNFINYYAIHGDPVEIAPCDIVEITLMSSK
;
A
#
# COMPACT_ATOMS: atom_id res chain seq x y z
N MET A 1 -6.44 -0.51 -25.29
CA MET A 1 -6.41 -1.26 -24.02
C MET A 1 -7.46 -2.34 -24.09
N ILE A 2 -7.02 -3.58 -24.15
CA ILE A 2 -7.89 -4.76 -24.19
C ILE A 2 -8.40 -4.96 -22.75
N HIS A 3 -9.71 -5.03 -22.59
CA HIS A 3 -10.34 -5.43 -21.33
C HIS A 3 -9.68 -6.72 -20.84
N SER A 4 -9.07 -6.73 -19.65
CA SER A 4 -8.69 -8.00 -19.04
C SER A 4 -9.99 -8.73 -18.72
N PRO A 5 -10.28 -9.89 -19.32
CA PRO A 5 -11.48 -10.64 -18.98
C PRO A 5 -11.42 -11.02 -17.49
N ASN A 6 -12.58 -11.21 -16.86
CA ASN A 6 -12.75 -11.72 -15.49
C ASN A 6 -12.02 -10.98 -14.35
N LEU A 7 -11.80 -9.67 -14.47
CA LEU A 7 -11.11 -8.86 -13.47
C LEU A 7 -11.81 -8.91 -12.11
N ILE A 8 -13.13 -8.72 -12.08
CA ILE A 8 -13.92 -8.68 -10.85
C ILE A 8 -14.03 -10.09 -10.24
N GLU A 9 -14.33 -11.10 -11.06
CA GLU A 9 -14.38 -12.49 -10.60
C GLU A 9 -13.04 -12.97 -10.03
N ARG A 10 -11.93 -12.50 -10.59
CA ARG A 10 -10.59 -12.81 -10.10
C ARG A 10 -10.34 -12.18 -8.73
N GLU A 11 -10.82 -10.96 -8.48
CA GLU A 11 -10.74 -10.36 -7.14
C GLU A 11 -11.62 -11.08 -6.11
N PHE A 12 -12.79 -11.60 -6.49
CA PHE A 12 -13.58 -12.45 -5.60
C PHE A 12 -12.85 -13.75 -5.25
N LEU A 13 -12.19 -14.38 -6.24
CA LEU A 13 -11.34 -15.55 -5.98
C LEU A 13 -10.19 -15.20 -5.03
N ARG A 14 -9.46 -14.10 -5.28
CA ARG A 14 -8.38 -13.63 -4.40
C ARG A 14 -8.88 -13.36 -2.99
N LYS A 15 -10.02 -12.66 -2.83
CA LYS A 15 -10.67 -12.43 -1.53
C LYS A 15 -10.96 -13.74 -0.80
N LYS A 16 -11.55 -14.72 -1.50
CA LYS A 16 -11.85 -16.04 -0.92
C LYS A 16 -10.57 -16.73 -0.43
N LEU A 17 -9.56 -16.83 -1.28
CA LEU A 17 -8.29 -17.49 -0.96
C LEU A 17 -7.55 -16.78 0.18
N TYR A 18 -7.50 -15.45 0.16
CA TYR A 18 -6.88 -14.64 1.21
C TYR A 18 -7.54 -14.89 2.56
N ASN A 19 -8.87 -14.88 2.63
CA ASN A 19 -9.59 -15.13 3.88
C ASN A 19 -9.46 -16.58 4.35
N SER A 20 -9.63 -17.55 3.44
CA SER A 20 -9.64 -18.97 3.77
C SER A 20 -8.27 -19.53 4.16
N TYR A 21 -7.19 -18.95 3.65
CA TYR A 21 -5.85 -19.47 3.90
C TYR A 21 -4.96 -18.47 4.63
N ILE A 22 -4.79 -17.25 4.14
CA ILE A 22 -3.86 -16.29 4.75
C ILE A 22 -4.38 -15.85 6.12
N ILE A 23 -5.56 -15.23 6.17
CA ILE A 23 -6.14 -14.75 7.43
C ILE A 23 -6.42 -15.92 8.38
N PHE A 24 -6.92 -17.05 7.88
CA PHE A 24 -7.12 -18.24 8.70
C PHE A 24 -5.84 -18.66 9.44
N HIS A 25 -4.69 -18.74 8.76
CA HIS A 25 -3.44 -19.15 9.40
C HIS A 25 -2.87 -18.08 10.33
N PHE A 26 -2.99 -16.81 9.98
CA PHE A 26 -2.65 -15.70 10.86
C PHE A 26 -3.53 -15.67 12.12
N ASP A 27 -4.81 -16.04 12.01
CA ASP A 27 -5.74 -16.14 13.13
C ASP A 27 -5.42 -17.30 14.07
N GLN A 28 -4.76 -18.37 13.60
CA GLN A 28 -4.28 -19.44 14.48
C GLN A 28 -3.27 -18.93 15.51
N LEU A 29 -2.56 -17.84 15.21
CA LEU A 29 -1.65 -17.19 16.16
C LEU A 29 -2.39 -16.60 17.37
N LYS A 30 -3.69 -16.32 17.28
CA LYS A 30 -4.50 -15.81 18.42
C LYS A 30 -4.54 -16.79 19.58
N SER A 31 -4.66 -18.08 19.27
CA SER A 31 -4.76 -19.14 20.27
C SER A 31 -3.52 -19.21 21.18
N LEU A 32 -2.37 -18.80 20.65
CA LEU A 32 -1.09 -18.76 21.36
C LEU A 32 -0.90 -17.46 22.16
N TYR A 33 -1.77 -16.46 21.98
CA TYR A 33 -1.53 -15.06 22.37
C TYR A 33 -2.64 -14.43 23.24
N SER A 34 -3.76 -15.15 23.42
CA SER A 34 -4.95 -14.67 24.12
C SER A 34 -4.78 -14.40 25.63
N THR A 35 -3.66 -14.82 26.24
CA THR A 35 -3.41 -14.58 27.67
C THR A 35 -2.86 -13.17 27.98
N LYS A 36 -2.33 -12.44 26.99
CA LYS A 36 -1.57 -11.18 27.22
C LYS A 36 -2.36 -9.89 26.93
N TYR A 37 -3.43 -9.94 26.14
CA TYR A 37 -4.20 -8.75 25.75
C TYR A 37 -5.65 -8.85 26.24
N ARG A 38 -6.11 -7.83 26.96
CA ARG A 38 -7.47 -7.75 27.53
C ARG A 38 -8.59 -7.45 26.52
N TYR A 39 -8.26 -7.15 25.25
CA TYR A 39 -9.25 -6.75 24.23
C TYR A 39 -8.99 -7.45 22.89
N GLU A 40 -9.99 -8.21 22.44
CA GLU A 40 -9.96 -9.07 21.25
C GLU A 40 -9.83 -8.27 19.94
N ASP A 41 -10.44 -7.08 19.86
CA ASP A 41 -10.41 -6.22 18.66
C ASP A 41 -9.00 -5.69 18.33
N THR A 42 -8.20 -5.39 19.35
CA THR A 42 -6.81 -4.96 19.18
C THR A 42 -5.95 -6.08 18.60
N LEU A 43 -6.22 -7.33 18.97
CA LEU A 43 -5.48 -8.49 18.48
C LEU A 43 -5.81 -8.80 17.02
N ASN A 44 -7.10 -8.79 16.66
CA ASN A 44 -7.56 -8.97 15.28
C ASN A 44 -6.92 -7.96 14.32
N THR A 45 -6.86 -6.69 14.74
CA THR A 45 -6.26 -5.61 13.95
C THR A 45 -4.76 -5.83 13.76
N LYS A 46 -4.02 -6.20 14.83
CA LYS A 46 -2.59 -6.50 14.74
C LYS A 46 -2.29 -7.64 13.79
N ILE A 47 -3.05 -8.73 13.86
CA ILE A 47 -2.86 -9.91 13.01
C ILE A 47 -3.07 -9.56 11.54
N ARG A 48 -4.12 -8.81 11.23
CA ARG A 48 -4.35 -8.31 9.86
C ARG A 48 -3.21 -7.41 9.40
N HIS A 49 -2.71 -6.51 10.24
CA HIS A 49 -1.56 -5.67 9.91
C HIS A 49 -0.30 -6.50 9.60
N LEU A 50 -0.03 -7.60 10.33
CA LEU A 50 1.10 -8.48 10.01
C LEU A 50 0.96 -9.11 8.63
N ALA A 51 -0.23 -9.62 8.30
CA ALA A 51 -0.49 -10.23 7.00
C ALA A 51 -0.31 -9.22 5.85
N ILE A 52 -0.84 -8.01 6.01
CA ILE A 52 -0.75 -6.93 5.02
C ILE A 52 0.68 -6.48 4.83
N ARG A 53 1.40 -6.21 5.93
CA ARG A 53 2.82 -5.80 5.88
C ARG A 53 3.66 -6.85 5.16
N TYR A 54 3.43 -8.13 5.44
CA TYR A 54 4.13 -9.21 4.76
C TYR A 54 3.89 -9.19 3.24
N ILE A 55 2.62 -9.11 2.81
CA ILE A 55 2.26 -9.04 1.38
C ILE A 55 2.89 -7.81 0.72
N PHE A 56 2.81 -6.64 1.37
CA PHE A 56 3.35 -5.40 0.82
C PHE A 56 4.86 -5.42 0.71
N ASN A 57 5.57 -5.95 1.69
CA ASN A 57 7.02 -6.07 1.64
C ASN A 57 7.49 -7.11 0.60
N LYS A 58 6.64 -8.07 0.22
CA LYS A 58 6.93 -8.94 -0.94
C LYS A 58 6.88 -8.19 -2.28
N ASN A 59 6.22 -7.03 -2.39
CA ASN A 59 6.27 -6.22 -3.62
C ASN A 59 7.69 -5.76 -3.98
N MET A 60 8.62 -5.72 -3.02
CA MET A 60 10.01 -5.31 -3.27
C MET A 60 10.78 -6.30 -4.16
N THR A 61 10.37 -7.57 -4.18
CA THR A 61 11.00 -8.62 -4.99
C THR A 61 10.04 -9.25 -5.99
N LYS A 62 8.89 -8.61 -6.21
CA LYS A 62 7.88 -9.07 -7.16
C LYS A 62 8.45 -9.10 -8.58
N THR A 63 8.16 -10.17 -9.30
CA THR A 63 8.51 -10.34 -10.72
C THR A 63 7.26 -10.25 -11.60
N TYR A 64 7.44 -10.26 -12.92
CA TYR A 64 6.33 -10.26 -13.88
C TYR A 64 5.43 -11.50 -13.75
N ASP A 65 6.00 -12.63 -13.35
CA ASP A 65 5.26 -13.89 -13.22
C ASP A 65 4.42 -13.96 -11.94
N ASP A 66 4.61 -13.06 -10.99
CA ASP A 66 3.90 -13.08 -9.72
C ASP A 66 2.44 -12.62 -9.84
N ASP A 67 1.59 -13.24 -9.04
CA ASP A 67 0.26 -12.67 -8.78
C ASP A 67 0.41 -11.34 -8.01
N PRO A 68 -0.40 -10.30 -8.29
CA PRO A 68 -0.32 -9.02 -7.59
C PRO A 68 -0.53 -9.06 -6.08
N VAL A 69 -1.14 -10.13 -5.55
CA VAL A 69 -1.43 -10.31 -4.12
C VAL A 69 -0.70 -11.53 -3.58
N PHE A 70 -0.73 -12.65 -4.32
CA PHE A 70 -0.03 -13.88 -3.94
C PHE A 70 1.34 -13.96 -4.60
N ILE A 71 2.23 -13.04 -4.19
CA ILE A 71 3.61 -12.96 -4.69
C ILE A 71 4.36 -14.21 -4.23
N THR A 72 5.01 -14.90 -5.15
CA THR A 72 5.72 -16.17 -4.91
C THR A 72 7.23 -16.03 -4.98
N SER A 73 7.73 -14.95 -5.59
CA SER A 73 9.15 -14.63 -5.55
C SER A 73 9.66 -14.53 -4.12
N ASP A 74 10.88 -15.02 -3.92
CA ASP A 74 11.52 -14.98 -2.61
C ASP A 74 11.73 -13.54 -2.16
N SER A 75 11.50 -13.27 -0.87
CA SER A 75 11.70 -11.96 -0.27
C SER A 75 12.37 -12.13 1.09
N PRO A 76 13.71 -12.13 1.15
CA PRO A 76 14.44 -12.14 2.42
C PRO A 76 14.01 -10.98 3.33
N LEU A 77 13.69 -9.83 2.73
CA LEU A 77 13.20 -8.64 3.43
C LEU A 77 11.87 -8.91 4.14
N ALA A 78 10.84 -9.38 3.42
CA ALA A 78 9.53 -9.65 4.01
C ALA A 78 9.60 -10.76 5.07
N LYS A 79 10.41 -11.80 4.82
CA LYS A 79 10.64 -12.89 5.78
C LYS A 79 11.29 -12.38 7.06
N LYS A 80 12.33 -11.56 6.95
CA LYS A 80 13.00 -10.95 8.12
C LYS A 80 12.04 -10.04 8.88
N GLN A 81 11.28 -9.18 8.19
CA GLN A 81 10.32 -8.30 8.84
C GLN A 81 9.22 -9.08 9.59
N LEU A 82 8.63 -10.11 8.98
CA LEU A 82 7.62 -10.93 9.66
C LEU A 82 8.22 -11.71 10.84
N PHE A 83 9.45 -12.22 10.71
CA PHE A 83 10.16 -12.86 11.81
C PHE A 83 10.36 -11.88 12.97
N ASP A 84 10.92 -10.70 12.70
CA ASP A 84 11.17 -9.67 13.70
C ASP A 84 9.87 -9.23 14.39
N ASP A 85 8.78 -9.08 13.64
CA ASP A 85 7.47 -8.75 14.19
C ASP A 85 6.92 -9.86 15.10
N LEU A 86 6.97 -11.13 14.66
CA LEU A 86 6.50 -12.26 15.45
C LEU A 86 7.30 -12.40 16.76
N THR A 87 8.62 -12.17 16.70
CA THR A 87 9.51 -12.22 17.88
C THR A 87 9.29 -11.03 18.81
N LYS A 88 9.26 -9.79 18.28
CA LYS A 88 9.01 -8.58 19.09
C LYS A 88 7.64 -8.62 19.75
N THR A 89 6.64 -9.13 19.06
CA THR A 89 5.31 -9.30 19.63
C THR A 89 5.25 -10.48 20.58
N GLN A 90 6.15 -11.47 20.49
CA GLN A 90 6.09 -12.74 21.22
C GLN A 90 4.88 -13.59 20.83
N MET A 91 4.44 -13.45 19.57
CA MET A 91 3.29 -14.20 19.02
C MET A 91 3.58 -15.69 18.84
N LEU A 92 4.86 -16.05 18.80
CA LEU A 92 5.33 -17.42 18.76
C LEU A 92 6.33 -17.67 19.90
N LEU A 93 6.35 -18.91 20.36
CA LEU A 93 7.07 -19.33 21.58
C LEU A 93 8.60 -19.36 21.40
N ASP A 94 9.08 -19.51 20.17
CA ASP A 94 10.50 -19.60 19.81
C ASP A 94 10.73 -19.27 18.33
N ASP A 95 12.00 -19.04 17.99
CA ASP A 95 12.46 -18.67 16.64
C ASP A 95 12.17 -19.76 15.59
N ASP A 96 12.16 -21.04 15.99
CA ASP A 96 11.96 -22.14 15.06
C ASP A 96 10.50 -22.22 14.61
N LYS A 97 9.55 -21.99 15.52
CA LYS A 97 8.13 -21.84 15.16
C LYS A 97 7.89 -20.64 14.26
N ALA A 98 8.58 -19.52 14.46
CA ALA A 98 8.48 -18.37 13.57
C ALA A 98 8.96 -18.69 12.15
N LYS A 99 10.11 -19.36 12.02
CA LYS A 99 10.62 -19.83 10.73
C LYS A 99 9.68 -20.85 10.07
N GLU A 100 9.13 -21.78 10.83
CA GLU A 100 8.16 -22.78 10.34
C GLU A 100 6.88 -22.10 9.83
N PHE A 101 6.33 -21.14 10.59
CA PHE A 101 5.15 -20.38 10.19
C PHE A 101 5.40 -19.62 8.87
N ILE A 102 6.53 -18.91 8.75
CA ILE A 102 6.89 -18.18 7.54
C ILE A 102 7.03 -19.13 6.35
N LYS A 103 7.70 -20.28 6.54
CA LYS A 103 7.84 -21.31 5.49
C LYS A 103 6.48 -21.84 5.05
N HIS A 104 5.59 -22.12 5.99
CA HIS A 104 4.22 -22.57 5.70
C HIS A 104 3.42 -21.51 4.94
N LEU A 105 3.56 -20.24 5.32
CA LEU A 105 2.92 -19.12 4.64
C LEU A 105 3.37 -18.99 3.17
N GLU A 106 4.65 -19.17 2.88
CA GLU A 106 5.15 -19.19 1.49
C GLU A 106 4.53 -20.33 0.67
N ILE A 107 4.33 -21.51 1.26
CA ILE A 107 3.64 -22.63 0.60
C ILE A 107 2.19 -22.25 0.27
N ILE A 108 1.50 -21.59 1.20
CA ILE A 108 0.13 -21.12 0.98
C ILE A 108 0.08 -20.09 -0.16
N LEU A 109 1.01 -19.12 -0.20
CA LEU A 109 1.06 -18.12 -1.26
C LEU A 109 1.25 -18.79 -2.64
N MET A 110 2.13 -19.78 -2.74
CA MET A 110 2.31 -20.56 -3.98
C MET A 110 1.03 -21.29 -4.38
N GLN A 111 0.34 -21.92 -3.43
CA GLN A 111 -0.93 -22.61 -3.70
C GLN A 111 -2.02 -21.64 -4.16
N CYS A 112 -2.16 -20.48 -3.51
CA CYS A 112 -3.14 -19.46 -3.87
C CYS A 112 -2.84 -18.87 -5.25
N SER A 113 -1.59 -18.51 -5.52
CA SER A 113 -1.13 -18.01 -6.83
C SER A 113 -1.43 -19.00 -7.95
N LYS A 114 -1.14 -20.30 -7.73
CA LYS A 114 -1.47 -21.36 -8.68
C LYS A 114 -2.98 -21.46 -8.93
N GLN A 115 -3.80 -21.41 -7.89
CA GLN A 115 -5.26 -21.46 -8.05
C GLN A 115 -5.79 -20.26 -8.86
N VAL A 116 -5.31 -19.04 -8.59
CA VAL A 116 -5.72 -17.84 -9.35
C VAL A 116 -5.34 -17.94 -10.82
N LYS A 117 -4.18 -18.53 -11.14
CA LYS A 117 -3.71 -18.69 -12.53
C LYS A 117 -4.46 -19.79 -13.30
N GLN A 118 -4.85 -20.86 -12.62
CA GLN A 118 -5.43 -22.07 -13.25
C GLN A 118 -6.95 -22.04 -13.32
N MET A 119 -7.63 -21.23 -12.50
CA MET A 119 -9.08 -21.23 -12.45
C MET A 119 -9.67 -20.55 -13.68
N ASN A 120 -10.52 -21.30 -14.39
CA ASN A 120 -11.39 -20.75 -15.43
C ASN A 120 -12.49 -19.95 -14.74
N LEU A 121 -12.43 -18.64 -14.88
CA LEU A 121 -13.41 -17.72 -14.31
C LEU A 121 -14.42 -17.31 -15.39
N ALA A 122 -15.67 -17.10 -14.97
CA ALA A 122 -16.68 -16.51 -15.83
C ALA A 122 -16.26 -15.08 -16.23
N ASP A 123 -16.77 -14.62 -17.37
CA ASP A 123 -16.62 -13.22 -17.75
C ASP A 123 -17.31 -12.31 -16.73
N ASP A 124 -16.79 -11.09 -16.60
CA ASP A 124 -17.39 -10.09 -15.72
C ASP A 124 -18.71 -9.58 -16.35
N ASP A 125 -19.76 -9.49 -15.54
CA ASP A 125 -20.92 -8.68 -15.91
C ASP A 125 -20.52 -7.19 -15.95
N LEU A 126 -21.23 -6.37 -16.73
CA LEU A 126 -20.97 -4.92 -16.69
C LEU A 126 -21.55 -4.32 -15.41
N PRO A 127 -20.74 -3.71 -14.51
CA PRO A 127 -21.29 -3.02 -13.36
C PRO A 127 -22.08 -1.79 -13.80
N THR A 128 -23.01 -1.34 -12.96
CA THR A 128 -23.82 -0.12 -13.19
C THR A 128 -23.66 0.86 -12.03
N ILE A 129 -23.76 2.16 -12.30
CA ILE A 129 -23.71 3.21 -11.26
C ILE A 129 -25.11 3.79 -11.11
N THR A 130 -25.59 3.91 -9.87
CA THR A 130 -26.85 4.58 -9.54
C THR A 130 -26.66 6.07 -9.32
N GLU A 131 -27.76 6.84 -9.31
CA GLU A 131 -27.74 8.26 -8.98
C GLU A 131 -27.20 8.56 -7.57
N ASN A 132 -27.28 7.59 -6.65
CA ASN A 132 -26.78 7.68 -5.28
C ASN A 132 -25.29 7.30 -5.13
N ASN A 133 -24.51 7.30 -6.22
CA ASN A 133 -23.10 6.88 -6.24
C ASN A 133 -22.88 5.45 -5.71
N GLU A 134 -23.84 4.55 -5.94
CA GLU A 134 -23.67 3.12 -5.67
C GLU A 134 -23.28 2.40 -6.96
N ILE A 135 -22.32 1.48 -6.87
CA ILE A 135 -21.97 0.58 -7.95
C ILE A 135 -22.65 -0.77 -7.70
N ARG A 136 -23.44 -1.24 -8.67
CA ARG A 136 -24.11 -2.54 -8.62
C ARG A 136 -23.39 -3.53 -9.53
N TYR A 137 -23.06 -4.69 -8.97
CA TYR A 137 -22.48 -5.81 -9.70
C TYR A 137 -23.12 -7.11 -9.19
N LYS A 138 -23.85 -7.81 -10.06
CA LYS A 138 -24.71 -8.94 -9.68
C LYS A 138 -25.67 -8.52 -8.56
N HIS A 139 -25.70 -9.26 -7.45
CA HIS A 139 -26.52 -8.96 -6.27
C HIS A 139 -25.78 -8.09 -5.24
N LEU A 140 -24.57 -7.64 -5.55
CA LEU A 140 -23.72 -6.88 -4.64
C LEU A 140 -23.81 -5.39 -4.92
N ILE A 141 -23.76 -4.61 -3.85
CA ILE A 141 -23.75 -3.14 -3.88
C ILE A 141 -22.44 -2.68 -3.25
N PHE A 142 -21.75 -1.80 -3.95
CA PHE A 142 -20.52 -1.17 -3.54
C PHE A 142 -20.73 0.35 -3.50
N GLN A 143 -20.07 1.04 -2.58
CA GLN A 143 -20.03 2.50 -2.57
C GLN A 143 -18.95 2.99 -3.54
N ASP A 144 -19.23 3.97 -4.40
CA ASP A 144 -18.19 4.57 -5.26
C ASP A 144 -17.25 5.47 -4.46
N PHE A 145 -16.29 4.87 -3.75
CA PHE A 145 -15.31 5.61 -2.95
C PHE A 145 -14.58 6.63 -3.82
N SER A 146 -14.47 7.87 -3.33
CA SER A 146 -13.86 9.01 -4.05
C SER A 146 -14.53 9.42 -5.38
N ASN A 147 -15.71 8.88 -5.69
CA ASN A 147 -16.38 8.98 -7.00
C ASN A 147 -15.52 8.43 -8.15
N LEU A 148 -14.70 7.41 -7.91
CA LEU A 148 -13.73 6.90 -8.88
C LEU A 148 -14.44 6.35 -10.14
N ALA A 149 -15.45 5.50 -9.97
CA ALA A 149 -16.20 4.92 -11.07
C ALA A 149 -16.97 6.00 -11.84
N LYS A 150 -17.52 7.00 -11.15
CA LYS A 150 -18.21 8.14 -11.78
C LYS A 150 -17.25 9.05 -12.58
N LYS A 151 -16.04 9.29 -12.08
CA LYS A 151 -14.99 10.05 -12.80
C LYS A 151 -14.49 9.29 -14.03
N PHE A 152 -14.44 7.96 -13.96
CA PHE A 152 -13.91 7.09 -15.01
C PHE A 152 -14.90 5.98 -15.40
N PRO A 153 -16.06 6.32 -16.00
CA PRO A 153 -17.14 5.35 -16.26
C PRO A 153 -16.71 4.22 -17.20
N LYS A 154 -15.77 4.48 -18.10
CA LYS A 154 -15.18 3.47 -18.99
C LYS A 154 -14.41 2.38 -18.23
N TYR A 155 -13.90 2.69 -17.05
CA TYR A 155 -13.06 1.81 -16.22
C TYR A 155 -13.78 1.36 -14.94
N ILE A 156 -15.12 1.37 -14.94
CA ILE A 156 -15.94 0.96 -13.80
C ILE A 156 -15.59 -0.43 -13.24
N HIS A 157 -15.25 -1.39 -14.11
CA HIS A 157 -14.84 -2.73 -13.71
C HIS A 157 -13.52 -2.73 -12.93
N TYR A 158 -12.57 -1.86 -13.30
CA TYR A 158 -11.35 -1.63 -12.53
C TYR A 158 -11.66 -1.01 -11.17
N ALA A 159 -12.59 -0.06 -11.10
CA ALA A 159 -12.97 0.57 -9.85
C ALA A 159 -13.58 -0.45 -8.86
N VAL A 160 -14.48 -1.31 -9.35
CA VAL A 160 -15.08 -2.41 -8.55
C VAL A 160 -14.01 -3.41 -8.09
N ALA A 161 -13.16 -3.88 -9.01
CA ALA A 161 -12.08 -4.81 -8.68
C ALA A 161 -11.13 -4.20 -7.62
N LEU A 162 -10.74 -2.95 -7.81
CA LEU A 162 -9.85 -2.24 -6.89
C LEU A 162 -10.49 -2.10 -5.51
N GLN A 163 -11.78 -1.76 -5.44
CA GLN A 163 -12.50 -1.67 -4.20
C GLN A 163 -12.60 -3.01 -3.47
N ILE A 164 -12.85 -4.11 -4.18
CA ILE A 164 -12.83 -5.46 -3.61
C ILE A 164 -11.46 -5.71 -2.98
N ARG A 165 -10.37 -5.44 -3.72
CA ARG A 165 -8.99 -5.63 -3.27
C ARG A 165 -8.67 -4.85 -2.00
N TYR A 166 -8.89 -3.54 -2.03
CA TYR A 166 -8.62 -2.66 -0.90
C TYR A 166 -9.42 -3.03 0.34
N THR A 167 -10.65 -3.52 0.15
CA THR A 167 -11.52 -3.95 1.24
C THR A 167 -11.00 -5.21 1.91
N TYR A 168 -10.72 -6.29 1.16
CA TYR A 168 -10.29 -7.55 1.80
C TYR A 168 -8.86 -7.50 2.32
N LEU A 169 -8.00 -6.66 1.73
CA LEU A 169 -6.68 -6.37 2.26
C LEU A 169 -6.69 -5.35 3.40
N HIS A 170 -7.85 -4.81 3.80
CA HIS A 170 -7.97 -3.80 4.86
C HIS A 170 -7.00 -2.60 4.72
N LEU A 171 -6.76 -2.15 3.48
CA LEU A 171 -5.80 -1.08 3.19
C LEU A 171 -6.28 0.32 3.53
N GLN A 172 -7.56 0.41 3.88
CA GLN A 172 -8.22 1.60 4.38
C GLN A 172 -7.44 2.28 5.51
N ASN A 173 -6.73 1.50 6.33
CA ASN A 173 -5.94 2.00 7.47
C ASN A 173 -4.47 2.32 7.12
N HIS A 174 -4.02 2.04 5.90
CA HIS A 174 -2.62 2.15 5.47
C HIS A 174 -2.37 3.21 4.39
N GLY A 175 -3.43 3.80 3.82
CA GLY A 175 -3.37 4.87 2.83
C GLY A 175 -3.68 6.24 3.42
N LEU A 176 -2.82 6.74 4.30
CA LEU A 176 -2.97 8.12 4.80
C LEU A 176 -2.48 9.08 3.73
N ALA A 177 -3.41 9.74 3.06
CA ALA A 177 -3.09 10.66 2.00
C ALA A 177 -2.64 12.01 2.54
N ARG A 178 -1.77 12.67 1.79
CA ARG A 178 -1.27 13.99 2.13
C ARG A 178 -2.28 15.07 1.73
N GLU A 179 -2.66 15.97 2.65
CA GLU A 179 -3.58 17.06 2.31
C GLU A 179 -2.87 18.20 1.55
N PHE A 180 -2.80 18.12 0.23
CA PHE A 180 -2.17 19.15 -0.62
C PHE A 180 -3.07 20.37 -0.89
N ASN A 181 -4.40 20.21 -0.89
CA ASN A 181 -5.36 21.27 -1.20
C ASN A 181 -5.17 22.53 -0.35
N ARG A 182 -4.94 22.37 0.95
CA ARG A 182 -4.76 23.50 1.88
C ARG A 182 -3.41 24.19 1.78
N MET A 183 -2.47 23.59 1.06
CA MET A 183 -1.15 24.16 0.83
C MET A 183 -1.10 25.06 -0.40
N ASN A 184 -2.26 25.32 -1.06
CA ASN A 184 -2.38 26.11 -2.29
C ASN A 184 -1.46 25.60 -3.41
N PHE A 185 -1.17 24.29 -3.43
CA PHE A 185 -0.47 23.69 -4.56
C PHE A 185 -1.36 23.73 -5.79
N ILE A 186 -0.82 24.23 -6.89
CA ILE A 186 -1.44 24.09 -8.20
C ILE A 186 -0.89 22.77 -8.76
N PRO A 187 -1.74 21.77 -9.07
CA PRO A 187 -1.30 20.59 -9.79
C PRO A 187 -0.58 21.00 -11.07
N THR A 188 0.63 20.47 -11.27
CA THR A 188 1.39 20.68 -12.51
C THR A 188 1.92 19.35 -12.98
N ASP A 189 2.15 19.22 -14.28
CA ASP A 189 2.73 18.03 -14.91
C ASP A 189 4.16 17.71 -14.43
N SER A 190 4.75 18.61 -13.63
CA SER A 190 6.11 18.51 -13.08
C SER A 190 6.18 17.84 -11.70
N ILE A 191 5.05 17.37 -11.17
CA ILE A 191 4.94 16.77 -9.82
C ILE A 191 4.41 15.34 -9.91
N THR A 192 4.96 14.44 -9.09
CA THR A 192 4.47 13.07 -8.92
C THR A 192 4.33 12.71 -7.44
N GLU A 193 3.25 12.02 -7.08
CA GLU A 193 3.14 11.33 -5.79
C GLU A 193 3.83 9.97 -5.87
N GLY A 194 4.90 9.78 -5.10
CA GLY A 194 5.59 8.50 -5.01
C GLY A 194 4.75 7.41 -4.34
N PHE A 195 3.76 7.79 -3.53
CA PHE A 195 2.86 6.85 -2.85
C PHE A 195 1.47 7.46 -2.78
N ALA A 196 0.57 6.98 -3.63
CA ALA A 196 -0.86 7.27 -3.57
C ALA A 196 -1.65 6.10 -4.17
N THR A 197 -2.94 6.30 -4.34
CA THR A 197 -3.89 5.32 -4.88
C THR A 197 -4.86 6.03 -5.83
N ALA A 198 -5.58 5.24 -6.62
CA ALA A 198 -6.64 5.79 -7.46
C ALA A 198 -7.72 6.53 -6.65
N PHE A 199 -7.86 6.22 -5.35
CA PHE A 199 -8.86 6.83 -4.48
C PHE A 199 -8.42 8.16 -3.84
N ASP A 200 -7.12 8.40 -3.72
CA ASP A 200 -6.59 9.46 -2.85
C ASP A 200 -5.45 10.31 -3.44
N HIS A 201 -5.04 10.05 -4.69
CA HIS A 201 -4.08 10.91 -5.39
C HIS A 201 -4.60 12.33 -5.55
N TYR A 202 -3.68 13.28 -5.51
CA TYR A 202 -3.93 14.69 -5.74
C TYR A 202 -3.42 15.16 -7.10
N PHE A 203 -2.28 14.65 -7.53
CA PHE A 203 -1.67 14.97 -8.82
C PHE A 203 -1.99 13.89 -9.85
N ASP A 204 -2.01 14.28 -11.14
CA ASP A 204 -2.34 13.38 -12.26
C ASP A 204 -1.36 12.19 -12.40
N LYS A 205 -0.14 12.35 -11.88
CA LYS A 205 0.87 11.29 -11.83
C LYS A 205 1.10 10.84 -10.41
N TYR A 206 0.94 9.53 -10.19
CA TYR A 206 1.26 8.90 -8.92
C TYR A 206 1.80 7.49 -9.13
N CYS A 207 2.52 6.97 -8.14
CA CYS A 207 2.86 5.56 -8.01
C CYS A 207 1.93 4.92 -7.00
N SER A 208 1.57 3.65 -7.24
CA SER A 208 0.53 2.97 -6.48
C SER A 208 0.89 1.51 -6.18
N PRO A 209 0.28 0.89 -5.14
CA PRO A 209 0.59 -0.49 -4.77
C PRO A 209 0.05 -1.53 -5.74
N PHE A 210 -0.99 -1.22 -6.53
CA PHE A 210 -1.60 -2.15 -7.48
C PHE A 210 -1.72 -1.57 -8.90
N PRO A 211 -0.59 -1.42 -9.62
CA PRO A 211 -0.61 -0.90 -10.99
C PRO A 211 -1.51 -1.69 -11.94
N ASP A 212 -1.67 -3.00 -11.70
CA ASP A 212 -2.55 -3.87 -12.52
C ASP A 212 -4.02 -3.43 -12.49
N LEU A 213 -4.44 -2.71 -11.45
CA LEU A 213 -5.79 -2.14 -11.33
C LEU A 213 -5.84 -0.62 -11.42
N GLU A 214 -4.73 0.06 -11.17
CA GLU A 214 -4.72 1.51 -10.96
C GLU A 214 -4.18 2.31 -12.15
N THR A 215 -3.45 1.69 -13.08
CA THR A 215 -2.96 2.38 -14.30
C THR A 215 -4.08 3.03 -15.13
N PRO A 216 -5.29 2.45 -15.27
CA PRO A 216 -6.40 3.14 -15.94
C PRO A 216 -6.81 4.48 -15.32
N PHE A 217 -6.42 4.74 -14.07
CA PHE A 217 -6.76 5.95 -13.31
C PHE A 217 -5.58 6.92 -13.15
N GLY A 218 -4.43 6.66 -13.79
CA GLY A 218 -3.26 7.56 -13.76
C GLY A 218 -2.03 7.01 -13.04
N SER A 219 -2.12 5.81 -12.43
CA SER A 219 -0.94 5.19 -11.80
C SER A 219 0.16 4.90 -12.83
N THR A 220 1.37 5.37 -12.51
CA THR A 220 2.59 5.20 -13.30
C THR A 220 3.35 3.91 -12.96
N GLY A 221 2.85 3.11 -12.01
CA GLY A 221 3.48 1.87 -11.58
C GLY A 221 3.78 1.84 -10.08
N SER A 222 4.61 0.87 -9.68
CA SER A 222 5.12 0.81 -8.31
C SER A 222 6.27 1.81 -8.16
N PHE A 223 6.33 2.50 -7.02
CA PHE A 223 7.44 3.40 -6.68
C PHE A 223 8.80 2.75 -6.91
N PHE A 224 8.96 1.51 -6.45
CA PHE A 224 10.20 0.75 -6.51
C PHE A 224 10.56 0.25 -7.92
N SER A 225 9.61 0.31 -8.86
CA SER A 225 9.86 -0.02 -10.27
C SER A 225 10.32 1.18 -11.10
N VAL A 226 10.30 2.39 -10.53
CA VAL A 226 10.71 3.60 -11.25
C VAL A 226 12.23 3.67 -11.35
N SER A 227 12.74 3.52 -12.57
CA SER A 227 14.18 3.69 -12.85
C SER A 227 14.57 5.15 -13.05
N THR A 228 13.67 5.96 -13.62
CA THR A 228 13.86 7.39 -13.85
C THR A 228 12.52 8.12 -13.77
N TRP A 229 12.48 9.26 -13.09
CA TRP A 229 11.31 10.12 -13.09
C TRP A 229 11.31 11.03 -14.32
N ASP A 230 10.13 11.33 -14.84
CA ASP A 230 9.91 12.33 -15.89
C ASP A 230 9.50 13.71 -15.33
N THR A 231 9.38 13.81 -14.00
CA THR A 231 9.01 14.99 -13.23
C THR A 231 10.19 15.59 -12.46
N ASP A 232 10.01 16.82 -11.98
CA ASP A 232 11.04 17.58 -11.25
C ASP A 232 10.87 17.46 -9.72
N ILE A 233 9.66 17.19 -9.25
CA ILE A 233 9.31 17.09 -7.83
C ILE A 233 8.56 15.79 -7.56
N ILE A 234 9.04 15.04 -6.58
CA ILE A 234 8.40 13.80 -6.13
C ILE A 234 8.04 13.95 -4.66
N TYR A 235 6.75 13.90 -4.35
CA TYR A 235 6.26 13.85 -2.97
C TYR A 235 6.19 12.41 -2.51
N ILE A 236 6.83 12.10 -1.38
CA ILE A 236 7.07 10.74 -0.92
C ILE A 236 6.46 10.60 0.46
N ASN A 237 5.25 10.05 0.50
CA ASN A 237 4.50 9.76 1.71
C ASN A 237 4.28 8.25 1.84
N PRO A 238 5.33 7.45 2.10
CA PRO A 238 5.21 6.01 2.21
C PRO A 238 4.31 5.64 3.38
N PRO A 239 3.64 4.48 3.36
CA PRO A 239 3.00 3.91 4.54
C PRO A 239 3.94 3.93 5.74
N PHE A 240 3.39 4.20 6.93
CA PHE A 240 4.16 4.33 8.16
C PHE A 240 4.60 2.95 8.67
N ASP A 241 5.58 2.38 7.96
CA ASP A 241 6.22 1.09 8.19
C ASP A 241 7.73 1.29 8.08
N GLU A 242 8.48 0.97 9.14
CA GLU A 242 9.93 1.23 9.20
C GLU A 242 10.69 0.57 8.04
N THR A 243 10.33 -0.68 7.70
CA THR A 243 10.97 -1.45 6.62
C THR A 243 10.71 -0.81 5.26
N LEU A 244 9.48 -0.40 4.98
CA LEU A 244 9.11 0.24 3.72
C LEU A 244 9.71 1.64 3.61
N ILE A 245 9.74 2.41 4.69
CA ILE A 245 10.39 3.73 4.71
C ILE A 245 11.89 3.57 4.42
N GLU A 246 12.57 2.61 5.06
CA GLU A 246 13.99 2.32 4.78
C GLU A 246 14.22 1.94 3.33
N CYS A 247 13.39 1.05 2.77
CA CYS A 247 13.46 0.68 1.36
C CYS A 247 13.24 1.89 0.44
N THR A 248 12.30 2.77 0.80
CA THR A 248 11.98 3.99 0.05
C THR A 248 13.19 4.94 0.02
N ILE A 249 13.83 5.16 1.17
CA ILE A 249 15.03 5.99 1.28
C ILE A 249 16.17 5.42 0.45
N ASN A 250 16.43 4.11 0.57
CA ASN A 250 17.49 3.44 -0.19
C ASN A 250 17.24 3.52 -1.71
N HIS A 251 16.00 3.33 -2.14
CA HIS A 251 15.63 3.47 -3.55
C HIS A 251 15.92 4.88 -4.08
N VAL A 252 15.54 5.92 -3.33
CA VAL A 252 15.85 7.31 -3.70
C VAL A 252 17.34 7.60 -3.69
N TYR A 253 18.12 7.02 -2.77
CA TYR A 253 19.58 7.15 -2.80
C TYR A 253 20.20 6.55 -4.07
N GLU A 254 19.74 5.39 -4.52
CA GLU A 254 20.21 4.83 -5.79
C GLU A 254 19.84 5.71 -6.98
N GLN A 255 18.64 6.29 -6.98
CA GLN A 255 18.23 7.26 -8.02
C GLN A 255 19.12 8.52 -7.99
N LEU A 256 19.36 9.11 -6.81
CA LEU A 256 20.17 10.31 -6.64
C LEU A 256 21.64 10.14 -7.10
N LYS A 257 22.19 8.94 -7.02
CA LYS A 257 23.56 8.64 -7.50
C LYS A 257 23.70 8.74 -9.03
N VAL A 258 22.64 8.42 -9.77
CA VAL A 258 22.66 8.37 -11.24
C VAL A 258 21.91 9.52 -11.89
N GLU A 259 21.23 10.33 -11.08
CA GLU A 259 20.43 11.47 -11.50
C GLU A 259 21.28 12.50 -12.24
N ARG A 260 20.78 12.96 -13.40
CA ARG A 260 21.46 13.98 -14.24
C ARG A 260 20.72 15.30 -14.29
N LYS A 261 19.49 15.35 -13.76
CA LYS A 261 18.66 16.55 -13.69
C LYS A 261 18.52 16.97 -12.24
N LYS A 262 18.44 18.27 -12.00
CA LYS A 262 18.10 18.80 -10.68
C LYS A 262 16.66 18.37 -10.36
N ARG A 263 16.51 17.51 -9.36
CA ARG A 263 15.23 16.91 -8.93
C ARG A 263 15.08 17.02 -7.43
N ARG A 264 13.85 17.21 -6.97
CA ARG A 264 13.50 17.28 -5.55
C ARG A 264 12.71 16.05 -5.14
N TYR A 265 13.18 15.41 -4.07
CA TYR A 265 12.48 14.32 -3.41
C TYR A 265 12.04 14.83 -2.04
N ILE A 266 10.74 14.96 -1.81
CA ILE A 266 10.16 15.55 -0.60
C ILE A 266 9.51 14.43 0.20
N PHE A 267 10.21 13.95 1.22
CA PHE A 267 9.71 12.92 2.13
C PHE A 267 8.79 13.53 3.16
N THR A 268 7.62 12.94 3.41
CA THR A 268 6.74 13.21 4.54
C THR A 268 6.73 11.98 5.43
N LEU A 269 7.44 12.03 6.56
CA LEU A 269 7.69 10.85 7.41
C LEU A 269 7.22 11.09 8.85
N PRO A 270 6.83 10.03 9.58
CA PRO A 270 6.61 10.15 11.00
C PRO A 270 7.92 10.52 11.71
N ASN A 271 7.87 11.51 12.60
CA ASN A 271 9.03 11.91 13.40
C ASN A 271 9.18 11.00 14.63
N TRP A 272 9.40 9.70 14.36
CA TRP A 272 9.58 8.69 15.41
C TRP A 272 10.97 8.80 16.04
N ASN A 273 11.00 8.66 17.36
CA ASN A 273 12.26 8.56 18.09
C ASN A 273 12.93 7.20 17.81
N HIS A 274 14.27 7.19 17.79
CA HIS A 274 15.07 5.97 17.59
C HIS A 274 14.80 5.24 16.27
N PHE A 275 14.52 5.98 15.20
CA PHE A 275 14.36 5.42 13.86
C PHE A 275 15.62 5.68 13.00
N PRO A 276 16.54 4.71 12.85
CA PRO A 276 17.84 4.94 12.23
C PRO A 276 17.78 5.47 10.80
N ALA A 277 16.82 4.99 9.98
CA ALA A 277 16.70 5.43 8.60
C ALA A 277 16.37 6.93 8.50
N LEU A 278 15.54 7.46 9.41
CA LEU A 278 15.27 8.89 9.47
C LEU A 278 16.51 9.69 9.90
N GLU A 279 17.28 9.20 10.87
CA GLU A 279 18.52 9.86 11.28
C GLU A 279 19.58 9.85 10.16
N HIS A 280 19.69 8.76 9.41
CA HIS A 280 20.54 8.70 8.21
C HIS A 280 20.07 9.69 7.14
N LEU A 281 18.76 9.84 6.94
CA LEU A 281 18.19 10.79 5.98
C LEU A 281 18.54 12.25 6.34
N LYS A 282 18.52 12.59 7.63
CA LYS A 282 18.89 13.92 8.16
C LYS A 282 20.39 14.24 8.07
N LEU A 283 21.24 13.25 7.80
CA LEU A 283 22.70 13.41 7.73
C LEU A 283 23.24 13.20 6.31
N CYS A 284 22.37 12.92 5.33
CA CYS A 284 22.82 12.58 3.99
C CYS A 284 23.32 13.80 3.21
N TYR A 285 24.22 13.55 2.25
CA TYR A 285 24.84 14.59 1.43
C TYR A 285 23.84 15.38 0.58
N TRP A 286 22.76 14.75 0.11
CA TRP A 286 21.74 15.38 -0.73
C TRP A 286 20.70 16.19 0.06
N LEU A 287 20.84 16.29 1.38
CA LEU A 287 19.91 17.03 2.21
C LEU A 287 19.90 18.52 1.83
N ASN A 288 18.71 19.04 1.54
CA ASN A 288 18.51 20.45 1.23
C ASN A 288 17.69 21.18 2.30
N GLU A 289 16.65 20.55 2.84
CA GLU A 289 15.73 21.20 3.80
C GLU A 289 15.11 20.18 4.76
N ILE A 290 14.89 20.59 6.02
CA ILE A 290 14.13 19.84 7.02
C ILE A 290 13.07 20.77 7.62
N LYS A 291 11.82 20.29 7.70
CA LYS A 291 10.73 20.95 8.44
C LYS A 291 10.11 19.95 9.41
N THR A 292 9.84 20.39 10.63
CA THR A 292 9.17 19.55 11.63
C THR A 292 7.83 20.14 11.99
N PHE A 293 6.81 19.29 12.01
CA PHE A 293 5.44 19.66 12.32
C PHE A 293 4.99 18.89 13.55
N LYS A 294 4.46 19.61 14.53
CA LYS A 294 3.80 18.98 15.67
C LYS A 294 2.47 18.36 15.24
N LYS A 295 2.09 17.28 15.93
CA LYS A 295 0.78 16.64 15.73
C LYS A 295 -0.33 17.69 15.71
N GLY A 296 -1.12 17.69 14.63
CA GLY A 296 -2.24 18.62 14.41
C GLY A 296 -1.91 19.83 13.55
N HIS A 297 -0.62 20.09 13.24
CA HIS A 297 -0.23 21.18 12.33
C HIS A 297 -0.15 20.75 10.87
N LEU A 298 -0.25 19.45 10.62
CA LEU A 298 -0.03 18.86 9.33
C LEU A 298 -0.94 17.66 9.15
N ASN A 299 -2.02 17.88 8.41
CA ASN A 299 -3.11 16.92 8.32
C ASN A 299 -2.90 15.92 7.18
N PHE A 300 -3.46 14.75 7.40
CA PHE A 300 -3.62 13.68 6.44
C PHE A 300 -5.11 13.44 6.24
N ILE A 301 -5.45 12.87 5.10
CA ILE A 301 -6.83 12.50 4.79
C ILE A 301 -6.94 10.99 4.86
N ASN A 302 -7.88 10.51 5.67
CA ASN A 302 -8.35 9.15 5.61
C ASN A 302 -9.61 9.10 4.72
N TYR A 303 -9.42 8.72 3.46
CA TYR A 303 -10.51 8.57 2.48
C TYR A 303 -11.42 7.36 2.72
N TYR A 304 -11.10 6.53 3.71
CA TYR A 304 -11.81 5.29 4.00
C TYR A 304 -12.50 5.29 5.37
N ALA A 305 -12.84 6.47 5.90
CA ALA A 305 -13.59 6.55 7.14
C ALA A 305 -14.94 5.83 7.01
N ILE A 306 -15.44 5.28 8.12
CA ILE A 306 -16.60 4.36 8.22
C ILE A 306 -17.89 4.92 7.59
N HIS A 307 -17.97 6.23 7.35
CA HIS A 307 -19.14 6.91 6.77
C HIS A 307 -18.94 7.41 5.32
N GLY A 308 -17.82 7.08 4.69
CA GLY A 308 -17.54 7.42 3.29
C GLY A 308 -17.07 8.86 3.04
N ASP A 309 -17.20 9.74 4.04
CA ASP A 309 -16.62 11.08 3.98
C ASP A 309 -15.13 11.04 4.36
N PRO A 310 -14.23 11.71 3.60
CA PRO A 310 -12.84 11.81 3.97
C PRO A 310 -12.68 12.51 5.32
N VAL A 311 -11.94 11.91 6.24
CA VAL A 311 -11.70 12.47 7.58
C VAL A 311 -10.26 12.94 7.68
N GLU A 312 -10.08 14.19 8.11
CA GLU A 312 -8.77 14.70 8.48
C GLU A 312 -8.25 14.05 9.75
N ILE A 313 -7.01 13.63 9.72
CA ILE A 313 -6.31 13.07 10.87
C ILE A 313 -4.92 13.67 11.00
N ALA A 314 -4.42 13.70 12.23
CA ALA A 314 -3.03 14.03 12.52
C ALA A 314 -2.43 12.85 13.31
N PRO A 315 -1.72 11.91 12.65
CA PRO A 315 -1.33 10.65 13.28
C PRO A 315 -0.26 10.85 14.37
N CYS A 316 0.74 11.70 14.11
CA CYS A 316 1.88 11.95 15.00
C CYS A 316 2.57 13.28 14.64
N ASP A 317 3.68 13.58 15.32
CA ASP A 317 4.63 14.58 14.81
C ASP A 317 5.19 14.10 13.47
N ILE A 318 5.32 15.01 12.52
CA ILE A 318 5.77 14.74 11.15
C ILE A 318 7.05 15.51 10.88
N VAL A 319 7.92 14.93 10.07
CA VAL A 319 9.07 15.62 9.51
C VAL A 319 8.98 15.57 8.00
N GLU A 320 9.09 16.74 7.36
CA GLU A 320 9.31 16.83 5.91
C GLU A 320 10.80 17.03 5.63
N ILE A 321 11.36 16.17 4.79
CA ILE A 321 12.78 16.23 4.40
C ILE A 321 12.86 16.34 2.89
N THR A 322 13.48 17.42 2.41
CA THR A 322 13.77 17.60 0.99
C THR A 322 15.18 17.17 0.70
N LEU A 323 15.33 16.17 -0.16
CA LEU A 323 16.59 15.86 -0.84
C LEU A 323 16.60 16.51 -2.21
N MET A 324 17.78 16.94 -2.65
CA MET A 324 17.97 17.52 -3.97
C MET A 324 19.19 16.90 -4.64
N SER A 325 19.05 16.43 -5.88
CA SER A 325 20.20 16.01 -6.66
C SER A 325 21.13 17.20 -6.91
N SER A 326 22.42 16.97 -6.71
CA SER A 326 23.48 17.90 -7.11
C SER A 326 23.53 17.97 -8.64
N LYS A 327 23.72 19.17 -9.19
CA LYS A 327 23.79 19.38 -10.66
C LYS A 327 24.90 18.57 -11.31
#